data_AF-A0A6B2G2R3-F1
#
_entry.id   AF-A0A6B2G2R3-F1
#
_cell.length_a   1.000
_cell.length_b   1.000
_cell.length_c   1.000
_cell.angle_alpha   90.00
_cell.angle_beta   90.00
_cell.angle_gamma   90.00
#
_symmetry.space_group_name_H-M   'P 1'
#
loop_
_entity.id
_entity.type
_entity.pdbx_description
1 polymer ?
#
loop_
_entity_poly.entity_id
_entity_poly.type
_entity_poly.pdbx_seq_one_letter_code
_entity_poly.pdbx_strand_id
1 'polypeptide(L)'
;MNEITKAMWIPKEVKNTKIFQLIEHINSSKNLNIQSYKELWKWSVDNISEFWEIFLKFSEIKCYGSYEKAVDETIPMENIPKWFEGCKLNYAENLLHRESQRPGIISESESEVRVVLTHAEIYRETSKLFHQFQRFGLKEGDIIASVLPNDHRAVIAMLACASLGCVWTSMPTELQAIGIIQKLSGIKPTILLGTDLIVYAG
;
A
#
# COMPACT_ATOMS: atom_id res chain seq x y z
N MET A 1 -4.04 -45.58 7.88
CA MET A 1 -4.15 -44.81 6.62
C MET A 1 -3.66 -43.41 6.91
N ASN A 2 -2.50 -43.02 6.41
CA ASN A 2 -2.06 -41.63 6.31
C ASN A 2 -1.03 -41.62 5.17
N GLU A 3 -1.51 -41.60 3.93
CA GLU A 3 -0.65 -41.21 2.82
C GLU A 3 -0.27 -39.75 3.04
N ILE A 4 0.96 -39.54 3.50
CA ILE A 4 1.56 -38.21 3.54
C ILE A 4 1.58 -37.72 2.11
N THR A 5 0.72 -36.74 1.82
CA THR A 5 0.57 -36.16 0.48
C THR A 5 1.93 -35.62 0.07
N LYS A 6 2.52 -36.20 -0.99
CA LYS A 6 3.83 -35.77 -1.49
C LYS A 6 3.69 -34.34 -2.01
N ALA A 7 4.46 -33.42 -1.44
CA ALA A 7 4.48 -32.03 -1.89
C ALA A 7 4.83 -31.95 -3.39
N MET A 8 4.02 -31.24 -4.18
CA MET A 8 4.26 -31.08 -5.62
C MET A 8 5.49 -30.21 -5.91
N TRP A 9 5.84 -29.32 -4.99
CA TRP A 9 6.98 -28.43 -5.11
C TRP A 9 7.48 -28.01 -3.73
N ILE A 10 8.80 -27.86 -3.59
CA ILE A 10 9.47 -27.39 -2.38
C ILE A 10 10.46 -26.29 -2.76
N PRO A 11 10.43 -25.12 -2.10
CA PRO A 11 11.39 -24.05 -2.36
C PRO A 11 12.81 -24.48 -2.01
N LYS A 12 13.76 -24.22 -2.91
CA LYS A 12 15.18 -24.58 -2.72
C LYS A 12 15.94 -23.60 -1.83
N GLU A 13 15.57 -22.32 -1.83
CA GLU A 13 16.34 -21.24 -1.17
C GLU A 13 15.52 -20.49 -0.11
N VAL A 14 14.99 -21.21 0.88
CA VAL A 14 14.18 -20.61 1.96
C VAL A 14 14.93 -19.52 2.72
N LYS A 15 16.25 -19.69 2.93
CA LYS A 15 17.09 -18.76 3.70
C LYS A 15 17.25 -17.37 3.06
N ASN A 16 17.05 -17.26 1.75
CA ASN A 16 17.18 -16.00 1.02
C ASN A 16 15.89 -15.16 1.04
N THR A 17 14.82 -15.71 1.59
CA THR A 17 13.51 -15.04 1.62
C THR A 17 13.46 -13.95 2.71
N LYS A 18 12.64 -12.92 2.46
CA LYS A 18 12.38 -11.86 3.45
C LYS A 18 11.76 -12.38 4.74
N ILE A 19 10.94 -13.44 4.66
CA ILE A 19 10.33 -14.05 5.84
C ILE A 19 11.38 -14.75 6.71
N PHE A 20 12.38 -15.41 6.12
CA PHE A 20 13.49 -15.99 6.87
C PHE A 20 14.33 -14.90 7.55
N GLN A 21 14.61 -13.80 6.86
CA GLN A 21 15.31 -12.65 7.44
C GLN A 21 14.53 -12.04 8.63
N LEU A 22 13.20 -11.97 8.53
CA LEU A 22 12.34 -11.52 9.63
C LEU A 22 12.39 -12.49 10.83
N ILE A 23 12.36 -13.80 10.58
CA ILE A 23 12.50 -14.82 11.65
C ILE A 23 13.82 -14.65 12.40
N GLU A 24 14.95 -14.50 11.70
CA GLU A 24 16.25 -14.27 12.32
C GLU A 24 16.29 -12.96 13.12
N HIS A 25 15.63 -11.91 12.62
CA HIS A 25 15.50 -10.64 13.35
C HIS A 25 14.64 -10.78 14.62
N ILE A 26 13.55 -11.54 14.59
CA ILE A 26 12.73 -11.84 15.77
C ILE A 26 13.52 -12.68 16.77
N ASN A 27 14.18 -13.75 16.30
CA ASN A 27 14.99 -14.64 17.14
C ASN A 27 16.08 -13.87 17.88
N SER A 28 16.80 -13.01 17.17
CA SER A 28 17.85 -12.17 17.78
C SER A 28 17.31 -11.10 18.74
N SER A 29 16.20 -10.43 18.40
CA SER A 29 15.63 -9.37 19.23
C SER A 29 14.88 -9.86 20.48
N LYS A 30 14.33 -11.08 20.45
CA LYS A 30 13.53 -11.67 21.52
C LYS A 30 14.17 -12.88 22.20
N ASN A 31 15.37 -13.27 21.78
CA ASN A 31 16.06 -14.48 22.24
C ASN A 31 15.18 -15.74 22.08
N LEU A 32 14.55 -15.86 20.90
CA LEU A 32 13.69 -16.98 20.51
C LEU A 32 14.44 -17.92 19.54
N ASN A 33 13.86 -19.10 19.31
CA ASN A 33 14.38 -20.09 18.36
C ASN A 33 13.24 -20.58 17.46
N ILE A 34 12.63 -19.67 16.71
CA ILE A 34 11.63 -19.96 15.69
C ILE A 34 12.34 -20.56 14.48
N GLN A 35 11.97 -21.79 14.10
CA GLN A 35 12.63 -22.55 13.02
C GLN A 35 11.74 -22.77 11.80
N SER A 36 10.44 -22.51 11.92
CA SER A 36 9.47 -22.76 10.86
C SER A 36 8.47 -21.62 10.71
N TYR A 37 7.89 -21.48 9.52
CA TYR A 37 6.79 -20.54 9.30
C TYR A 37 5.60 -20.82 10.24
N LYS A 38 5.36 -22.08 10.58
CA LYS A 38 4.27 -22.46 11.50
C LYS A 38 4.51 -21.91 12.91
N GLU A 39 5.75 -21.99 13.39
CA GLU A 39 6.15 -21.38 14.67
C GLU A 39 6.09 -19.86 14.62
N LEU A 40 6.56 -19.23 13.53
CA LEU A 40 6.44 -17.79 13.32
C LEU A 40 4.98 -17.34 13.39
N TRP A 41 4.12 -18.02 12.63
CA TRP A 41 2.69 -17.73 12.60
C TRP A 41 2.08 -17.85 14.00
N LYS A 42 2.32 -18.98 14.70
CA LYS A 42 1.82 -19.20 16.06
C LYS A 42 2.26 -18.07 16.98
N TRP A 43 3.54 -17.73 16.96
CA TRP A 43 4.08 -16.66 17.79
C TRP A 43 3.46 -15.29 17.44
N SER A 44 3.31 -14.97 16.14
CA SER A 44 2.77 -13.68 15.68
C SER A 44 1.31 -13.44 16.05
N VAL A 45 0.50 -14.51 16.15
CA VAL A 45 -0.91 -14.40 16.53
C VAL A 45 -1.12 -14.46 18.03
N ASP A 46 -0.17 -15.06 18.77
CA ASP A 46 -0.18 -15.07 20.23
C ASP A 46 0.40 -13.78 20.84
N ASN A 47 1.20 -13.02 20.07
CA ASN A 47 1.90 -11.80 20.52
C ASN A 47 1.74 -10.68 19.47
N ILE A 48 0.51 -10.23 19.24
CA ILE A 48 0.14 -9.39 18.09
C ILE A 48 0.89 -8.05 18.13
N SER A 49 0.81 -7.34 19.26
CA SER A 49 1.42 -6.03 19.40
C SER A 49 2.94 -6.14 19.22
N GLU A 50 3.56 -7.09 19.92
CA GLU A 50 5.00 -7.29 19.87
C GLU A 50 5.50 -7.64 18.47
N PHE A 51 4.80 -8.53 17.75
CA PHE A 51 5.14 -8.87 16.37
C PHE A 51 5.14 -7.63 15.46
N TRP A 52 4.09 -6.81 15.53
CA TRP A 52 3.94 -5.65 14.66
C TRP A 52 4.93 -4.53 14.98
N GLU A 53 5.35 -4.38 16.24
CA GLU A 53 6.43 -3.45 16.61
C GLU A 53 7.79 -3.86 16.03
N ILE A 54 8.09 -5.17 16.07
CA ILE A 54 9.30 -5.70 15.43
C ILE A 54 9.21 -5.53 13.91
N PHE A 55 8.05 -5.83 13.32
CA PHE A 55 7.83 -5.67 11.88
C PHE A 55 7.99 -4.22 11.43
N LEU A 56 7.47 -3.24 12.18
CA LEU A 56 7.62 -1.82 11.85
C LEU A 56 9.10 -1.43 11.75
N LYS A 57 9.93 -1.89 12.69
CA LYS A 57 11.39 -1.66 12.68
C LYS A 57 12.08 -2.40 11.53
N PHE A 58 11.73 -3.66 11.31
CA PHE A 58 12.31 -4.50 10.27
C PHE A 58 11.97 -4.01 8.85
N SER A 59 10.76 -3.50 8.65
CA SER A 59 10.26 -3.05 7.34
C SER A 59 10.81 -1.69 6.92
N GLU A 60 11.50 -0.98 7.82
CA GLU A 60 12.04 0.37 7.58
C GLU A 60 10.99 1.40 7.17
N ILE A 61 9.71 1.16 7.51
CA ILE A 61 8.62 2.11 7.27
C ILE A 61 8.87 3.36 8.11
N LYS A 62 8.93 4.51 7.43
CA LYS A 62 9.00 5.82 8.06
C LYS A 62 7.67 6.11 8.75
N CYS A 63 7.75 6.21 10.07
CA CYS A 63 6.65 6.58 10.93
C CYS A 63 7.18 7.57 11.98
N TYR A 64 6.40 8.60 12.26
CA TYR A 64 6.75 9.71 13.15
C TYR A 64 5.87 9.69 14.40
N GLY A 65 6.39 10.22 15.50
CA GLY A 65 5.72 10.23 16.79
C GLY A 65 6.18 9.08 17.68
N SER A 66 5.37 8.80 18.70
CA SER A 66 5.63 7.74 19.68
C SER A 66 4.35 6.98 19.95
N TYR A 67 4.47 5.69 20.20
CA TYR A 67 3.39 4.81 20.60
C TYR A 67 3.83 4.00 21.83
N GLU A 68 2.89 3.67 22.71
CA GLU A 68 3.17 2.79 23.86
C GLU A 68 3.19 1.31 23.45
N LYS A 69 2.28 0.93 22.54
CA LYS A 69 2.11 -0.41 21.99
C LYS A 69 1.60 -0.33 20.55
N ALA A 70 1.87 -1.32 19.71
CA ALA A 70 1.31 -1.40 18.37
C ALA A 70 -0.21 -1.56 18.38
N VAL A 71 -0.78 -2.34 19.29
CA VAL A 71 -2.24 -2.50 19.41
C VAL A 71 -2.61 -2.95 20.82
N ASP A 72 -3.79 -2.54 21.29
CA ASP A 72 -4.35 -3.08 22.54
C ASP A 72 -5.09 -4.39 22.27
N GLU A 73 -4.47 -5.50 22.68
CA GLU A 73 -4.99 -6.86 22.50
C GLU A 73 -6.20 -7.18 23.41
N THR A 74 -6.53 -6.31 24.38
CA THR A 74 -7.71 -6.50 25.25
C THR A 74 -9.00 -6.01 24.59
N ILE A 75 -8.91 -5.25 23.50
CA ILE A 75 -10.08 -4.71 22.80
C ILE A 75 -10.76 -5.84 22.01
N PRO A 76 -12.05 -6.12 22.26
CA PRO A 76 -12.77 -7.17 21.54
C PRO A 76 -13.00 -6.77 20.08
N MET A 77 -13.09 -7.76 19.19
CA MET A 77 -13.20 -7.57 17.73
C MET A 77 -14.43 -6.76 17.28
N GLU A 78 -15.46 -6.66 18.11
CA GLU A 78 -16.63 -5.78 17.88
C GLU A 78 -16.26 -4.29 17.89
N ASN A 79 -15.14 -3.94 18.52
CA ASN A 79 -14.53 -2.63 18.49
C ASN A 79 -13.31 -2.66 17.57
N ILE A 80 -13.06 -1.56 16.86
CA ILE A 80 -11.88 -1.42 16.01
C ILE A 80 -10.73 -0.91 16.89
N PRO A 81 -9.72 -1.73 17.22
CA PRO A 81 -8.61 -1.27 18.03
C PRO A 81 -7.78 -0.26 17.24
N LYS A 82 -7.24 0.75 17.93
CA LYS A 82 -6.30 1.68 17.33
C LYS A 82 -4.93 1.02 17.20
N TRP A 83 -4.35 1.14 16.02
CA TRP A 83 -3.00 0.65 15.73
C TRP A 83 -2.00 1.80 15.80
N PHE A 84 -0.89 1.59 16.50
CA PHE A 84 0.19 2.55 16.70
C PHE A 84 -0.34 3.94 17.10
N GLU A 85 -1.19 3.99 18.14
CA GLU A 85 -1.78 5.24 18.60
C GLU A 85 -0.69 6.24 19.00
N GLY A 86 -0.78 7.47 18.46
CA GLY A 86 0.23 8.51 18.62
C GLY A 86 1.24 8.61 17.47
N CYS A 87 1.25 7.64 16.58
CA CYS A 87 2.10 7.65 15.39
C CYS A 87 1.39 8.19 14.14
N LYS A 88 2.16 8.79 13.24
CA LYS A 88 1.72 9.29 11.94
C LYS A 88 2.70 8.85 10.85
N LEU A 89 2.18 8.48 9.68
CA LEU A 89 2.98 8.18 8.50
C LEU A 89 2.32 8.76 7.26
N ASN A 90 3.10 8.90 6.19
CA ASN A 90 2.56 9.16 4.86
C ASN A 90 2.86 7.98 3.93
N TYR A 91 1.82 7.48 3.27
CA TYR A 91 1.94 6.33 2.36
C TYR A 91 2.80 6.67 1.13
N ALA A 92 2.57 7.83 0.52
CA ALA A 92 3.32 8.26 -0.66
C ALA A 92 4.79 8.52 -0.31
N GLU A 93 5.10 9.07 0.86
CA GLU A 93 6.48 9.21 1.34
C GLU A 93 7.18 7.85 1.41
N ASN A 94 6.54 6.85 2.02
CA ASN A 94 7.10 5.51 2.16
C ASN A 94 7.29 4.77 0.83
N LEU A 95 6.60 5.17 -0.23
CA LEU A 95 6.83 4.63 -1.58
C LEU A 95 7.84 5.44 -2.40
N LEU A 96 7.90 6.75 -2.18
CA LEU A 96 8.68 7.67 -3.00
C LEU A 96 10.02 8.08 -2.38
N HIS A 97 10.34 7.63 -1.17
CA HIS A 97 11.58 7.99 -0.47
C HIS A 97 12.86 7.65 -1.24
N ARG A 98 12.79 6.81 -2.28
CA ARG A 98 13.93 6.39 -3.09
C ARG A 98 14.04 7.27 -4.33
N GLU A 99 14.83 8.32 -4.28
CA GLU A 99 15.25 9.03 -5.49
C GLU A 99 16.21 8.14 -6.29
N SER A 100 15.66 7.32 -7.16
CA SER A 100 16.40 6.35 -7.97
C SER A 100 16.12 6.54 -9.45
N GLN A 101 17.17 6.41 -10.26
CA GLN A 101 17.06 6.35 -11.73
C GLN A 101 16.64 4.96 -12.23
N ARG A 102 16.36 4.02 -11.32
CA ARG A 102 15.81 2.71 -11.69
C ARG A 102 14.34 2.84 -12.10
N PRO A 103 13.85 2.03 -13.04
CA PRO A 103 12.42 1.97 -13.38
C PRO A 103 11.58 1.70 -12.13
N GLY A 104 10.56 2.54 -11.91
CA GLY A 104 9.56 2.37 -10.85
C GLY A 104 8.17 2.01 -11.40
N ILE A 105 7.79 2.57 -12.55
CA ILE A 105 6.55 2.24 -13.26
C ILE A 105 6.89 1.91 -14.71
N ILE A 106 6.34 0.80 -15.20
CA ILE A 106 6.32 0.43 -16.61
C ILE A 106 4.85 0.35 -16.98
N SER A 107 4.37 1.33 -17.75
CA SER A 107 3.00 1.42 -18.23
C SER A 107 2.94 0.93 -19.66
N GLU A 108 2.14 -0.10 -19.89
CA GLU A 108 1.89 -0.65 -21.22
C GLU A 108 0.41 -0.53 -21.54
N SER A 109 0.10 -0.22 -22.79
CA SER A 109 -1.27 -0.08 -23.27
C SER A 109 -1.34 -0.53 -24.73
N GLU A 110 -2.55 -0.82 -25.21
CA GLU A 110 -2.76 -1.27 -26.58
C GLU A 110 -2.65 -0.14 -27.62
N SER A 111 -2.76 1.13 -27.20
CA SER A 111 -2.83 2.29 -28.09
C SER A 111 -1.76 3.35 -27.85
N GLU A 112 -1.20 3.42 -26.64
CA GLU A 112 -0.12 4.34 -26.30
C GLU A 112 1.24 3.65 -26.32
N VAL A 113 2.27 4.43 -26.61
CA VAL A 113 3.67 3.98 -26.51
C VAL A 113 3.97 3.58 -25.07
N ARG A 114 4.65 2.44 -24.89
CA ARG A 114 5.19 2.00 -23.61
C ARG A 114 5.91 3.14 -22.89
N VAL A 115 5.44 3.47 -21.69
CA VAL A 115 6.03 4.51 -20.83
C VAL A 115 6.80 3.84 -19.70
N VAL A 116 8.07 4.22 -19.52
CA VAL A 116 8.90 3.79 -18.40
C VAL A 116 9.26 5.02 -17.59
N LEU A 117 8.79 5.08 -16.34
CA LEU A 117 9.14 6.15 -15.40
C LEU A 117 10.07 5.62 -14.34
N THR A 118 11.16 6.34 -14.11
CA THR A 118 12.06 6.13 -12.98
C THR A 118 11.41 6.56 -11.66
N HIS A 119 11.91 6.08 -10.52
CA HIS A 119 11.41 6.57 -9.23
C HIS A 119 11.53 8.10 -9.07
N ALA A 120 12.62 8.69 -9.58
CA ALA A 120 12.81 10.15 -9.57
C ALA A 120 11.75 10.89 -10.41
N GLU A 121 11.38 10.35 -11.58
CA GLU A 121 10.31 10.93 -12.40
C GLU A 121 8.93 10.79 -11.75
N ILE A 122 8.64 9.63 -11.14
CA ILE A 122 7.39 9.43 -10.40
C ILE A 122 7.28 10.44 -9.26
N TYR A 123 8.35 10.65 -8.50
CA TYR A 123 8.38 11.66 -7.44
C TYR A 123 8.12 13.07 -8.00
N ARG A 124 8.77 13.43 -9.11
CA ARG A 124 8.59 14.74 -9.75
C ARG A 124 7.17 14.96 -10.25
N GLU A 125 6.60 14.00 -10.98
CA GLU A 125 5.24 14.12 -11.51
C GLU A 125 4.18 14.09 -10.39
N THR A 126 4.38 13.26 -9.36
CA THR A 126 3.55 13.27 -8.15
C THR A 126 3.60 14.63 -7.46
N SER A 127 4.80 15.22 -7.33
CA SER A 127 4.98 16.53 -6.72
C SER A 127 4.27 17.62 -7.51
N LYS A 128 4.33 17.61 -8.85
CA LYS A 128 3.60 18.59 -9.67
C LYS A 128 2.09 18.51 -9.42
N LEU A 129 1.53 17.31 -9.42
CA LEU A 129 0.10 17.10 -9.22
C LEU A 129 -0.33 17.43 -7.79
N PHE A 130 0.50 17.12 -6.79
CA PHE A 130 0.30 17.55 -5.40
C PHE A 130 0.12 19.07 -5.29
N HIS A 131 1.03 19.85 -5.89
CA HIS A 131 0.91 21.32 -5.87
C HIS A 131 -0.34 21.79 -6.63
N GLN A 132 -0.74 21.10 -7.69
CA GLN A 132 -1.97 21.43 -8.42
C GLN A 132 -3.23 21.15 -7.57
N PHE A 133 -3.25 20.04 -6.82
CA PHE A 133 -4.31 19.73 -5.86
C PHE A 133 -4.40 20.78 -4.76
N GLN A 134 -3.27 21.23 -4.21
CA GLN A 134 -3.25 22.34 -3.25
C GLN A 134 -3.81 23.64 -3.86
N ARG A 135 -3.50 23.94 -5.12
CA ARG A 135 -4.05 25.12 -5.82
C ARG A 135 -5.55 25.03 -6.08
N PHE A 136 -6.10 23.82 -6.20
CA PHE A 136 -7.53 23.59 -6.22
C PHE A 136 -8.19 23.67 -4.83
N GLY A 137 -7.39 23.90 -3.78
CA GLY A 137 -7.88 24.07 -2.42
C GLY A 137 -8.14 22.75 -1.68
N LEU A 138 -7.65 21.63 -2.20
CA LEU A 138 -7.79 20.32 -1.55
C LEU A 138 -6.97 20.25 -0.25
N LYS A 139 -7.53 19.55 0.74
CA LYS A 139 -7.01 19.40 2.09
C LYS A 139 -7.08 17.95 2.56
N GLU A 140 -6.40 17.67 3.66
CA GLU A 140 -6.50 16.37 4.35
C GLU A 140 -7.97 16.00 4.59
N GLY A 141 -8.34 14.77 4.24
CA GLY A 141 -9.71 14.26 4.33
C GLY A 141 -10.61 14.54 3.12
N ASP A 142 -10.24 15.45 2.21
CA ASP A 142 -11.00 15.63 0.96
C ASP A 142 -10.97 14.35 0.11
N ILE A 143 -12.07 14.07 -0.58
CA ILE A 143 -12.21 12.84 -1.38
C ILE A 143 -11.93 13.15 -2.85
N ILE A 144 -10.95 12.45 -3.42
CA ILE A 144 -10.63 12.48 -4.85
C ILE A 144 -11.14 11.19 -5.48
N ALA A 145 -12.16 11.30 -6.32
CA ALA A 145 -12.66 10.17 -7.10
C ALA A 145 -11.96 10.07 -8.44
N SER A 146 -11.77 8.85 -8.94
CA SER A 146 -11.20 8.60 -10.26
C SER A 146 -12.00 7.60 -11.08
N VAL A 147 -12.13 7.89 -12.38
CA VAL A 147 -12.54 6.98 -13.44
C VAL A 147 -11.41 7.00 -14.48
N LEU A 148 -10.33 6.30 -14.16
CA LEU A 148 -9.08 6.30 -14.92
C LEU A 148 -8.70 4.86 -15.30
N PRO A 149 -8.03 4.65 -16.45
CA PRO A 149 -7.52 3.34 -16.82
C PRO A 149 -6.36 2.93 -15.90
N ASN A 150 -5.95 1.66 -15.98
CA ASN A 150 -4.80 1.16 -15.25
C ASN A 150 -3.48 1.59 -15.93
N ASP A 151 -3.08 2.84 -15.72
CA ASP A 151 -1.86 3.41 -16.28
C ASP A 151 -1.03 4.19 -15.25
N HIS A 152 0.13 4.69 -15.70
CA HIS A 152 1.01 5.51 -14.87
C HIS A 152 0.35 6.78 -14.31
N ARG A 153 -0.61 7.39 -15.04
CA ARG A 153 -1.30 8.62 -14.61
C ARG A 153 -2.19 8.35 -13.40
N ALA A 154 -2.90 7.22 -13.39
CA ALA A 154 -3.71 6.79 -12.25
C ALA A 154 -2.86 6.57 -10.99
N VAL A 155 -1.68 5.95 -11.13
CA VAL A 155 -0.74 5.76 -10.00
C VAL A 155 -0.21 7.10 -9.49
N ILE A 156 0.22 8.00 -10.39
CA ILE A 156 0.68 9.36 -10.02
C ILE A 156 -0.43 10.15 -9.30
N ALA A 157 -1.66 10.08 -9.80
CA ALA A 157 -2.82 10.74 -9.17
C ALA A 157 -3.12 10.22 -7.78
N MET A 158 -3.11 8.90 -7.59
CA MET A 158 -3.29 8.27 -6.29
C MET A 158 -2.17 8.64 -5.32
N LEU A 159 -0.91 8.67 -5.77
CA LEU A 159 0.23 9.07 -4.94
C LEU A 159 0.13 10.55 -4.51
N ALA A 160 -0.30 11.43 -5.41
CA ALA A 160 -0.49 12.86 -5.11
C ALA A 160 -1.68 13.09 -4.14
N CYS A 161 -2.73 12.28 -4.26
CA CYS A 161 -3.85 12.26 -3.31
C CYS A 161 -3.36 11.84 -1.91
N ALA A 162 -2.64 10.72 -1.83
CA ALA A 162 -2.12 10.18 -0.58
C ALA A 162 -1.06 11.09 0.07
N SER A 163 -0.24 11.79 -0.72
CA SER A 163 0.75 12.73 -0.18
C SER A 163 0.11 13.96 0.47
N LEU A 164 -1.07 14.38 0.01
CA LEU A 164 -1.83 15.50 0.60
C LEU A 164 -2.71 15.08 1.80
N GLY A 165 -2.82 13.78 2.08
CA GLY A 165 -3.73 13.25 3.10
C GLY A 165 -5.20 13.23 2.65
N CYS A 166 -5.45 13.36 1.35
CA CYS A 166 -6.77 13.17 0.77
C CYS A 166 -7.14 11.68 0.71
N VAL A 167 -8.42 11.39 0.55
CA VAL A 167 -8.97 10.03 0.41
C VAL A 167 -9.14 9.70 -1.07
N TRP A 168 -8.43 8.69 -1.55
CA TRP A 168 -8.55 8.20 -2.92
C TRP A 168 -9.67 7.17 -3.05
N THR A 169 -10.47 7.28 -4.12
CA THR A 169 -11.44 6.25 -4.49
C THR A 169 -11.47 6.11 -6.01
N SER A 170 -11.40 4.87 -6.48
CA SER A 170 -11.33 4.58 -7.92
C SER A 170 -12.50 3.71 -8.37
N MET A 171 -12.97 3.99 -9.57
CA MET A 171 -13.98 3.21 -10.27
C MET A 171 -13.43 2.78 -11.62
N PRO A 172 -13.73 1.54 -12.04
CA PRO A 172 -13.31 1.03 -13.34
C PRO A 172 -14.02 1.80 -14.45
N THR A 173 -13.34 1.95 -15.57
CA THR A 173 -13.79 2.75 -16.71
C THR A 173 -14.88 2.08 -17.54
N GLU A 174 -15.06 0.77 -17.37
CA GLU A 174 -16.14 -0.01 -17.97
C GLU A 174 -17.47 0.19 -17.21
N LEU A 175 -17.46 0.88 -16.06
CA LEU A 175 -18.66 1.12 -15.29
C LEU A 175 -19.56 2.13 -16.00
N GLN A 176 -20.82 1.75 -16.21
CA GLN A 176 -21.81 2.66 -16.80
C GLN A 176 -22.00 3.92 -15.95
N ALA A 177 -22.33 5.04 -16.60
CA ALA A 177 -22.50 6.34 -15.94
C ALA A 177 -23.43 6.31 -14.72
N ILE A 178 -24.55 5.57 -14.80
CA ILE A 178 -25.49 5.42 -13.68
C ILE A 178 -24.81 4.74 -12.47
N GLY A 179 -24.00 3.70 -12.72
CA GLY A 179 -23.25 3.03 -11.67
C GLY A 179 -22.19 3.92 -11.02
N ILE A 180 -21.53 4.77 -11.81
CA ILE A 180 -20.60 5.79 -11.31
C ILE A 180 -21.35 6.77 -10.40
N ILE A 181 -22.46 7.35 -10.88
CA ILE A 181 -23.26 8.33 -10.12
C ILE A 181 -23.75 7.74 -8.80
N GLN A 182 -24.24 6.49 -8.80
CA GLN A 182 -24.71 5.82 -7.59
C GLN A 182 -23.60 5.69 -6.54
N LYS A 183 -22.38 5.30 -6.95
CA LYS A 183 -21.23 5.23 -6.05
C LYS A 183 -20.83 6.60 -5.53
N LEU A 184 -20.73 7.60 -6.41
CA LEU A 184 -20.32 8.95 -6.05
C LEU A 184 -21.33 9.64 -5.11
N SER A 185 -22.62 9.33 -5.23
CA SER A 185 -23.67 9.94 -4.40
C SER A 185 -23.49 9.66 -2.90
N GLY A 186 -22.93 8.49 -2.55
CA GLY A 186 -22.70 8.11 -1.16
C GLY A 186 -21.48 8.78 -0.52
N ILE A 187 -20.47 9.12 -1.32
CA ILE A 187 -19.17 9.60 -0.84
C ILE A 187 -18.92 11.09 -1.08
N LYS A 188 -19.65 11.72 -2.03
CA LYS A 188 -19.58 13.16 -2.35
C LYS A 188 -18.13 13.67 -2.54
N PRO A 189 -17.45 13.26 -3.63
CA PRO A 189 -16.06 13.65 -3.87
C PRO A 189 -15.92 15.16 -4.08
N THR A 190 -14.80 15.73 -3.63
CA THR A 190 -14.44 17.14 -3.86
C THR A 190 -14.05 17.36 -5.31
N ILE A 191 -13.36 16.39 -5.92
CA ILE A 191 -13.03 16.38 -7.36
C ILE A 191 -13.19 14.99 -7.97
N LEU A 192 -13.48 14.95 -9.27
CA LEU A 192 -13.50 13.74 -10.09
C LEU A 192 -12.43 13.86 -11.18
N LEU A 193 -11.54 12.87 -11.24
CA LEU A 193 -10.59 12.68 -12.33
C LEU A 193 -11.16 11.66 -13.32
N GLY A 194 -11.17 12.00 -14.60
CA GLY A 194 -11.67 11.13 -15.66
C GLY A 194 -10.72 11.11 -16.86
N THR A 195 -10.77 10.02 -17.61
CA THR A 195 -10.15 9.94 -18.95
C THR A 195 -11.22 10.17 -20.02
N ASP A 196 -10.82 10.68 -21.18
CA ASP A 196 -11.66 10.92 -22.34
C ASP A 196 -11.80 9.67 -23.23
N LEU A 197 -10.74 8.86 -23.34
CA LEU A 197 -10.69 7.68 -24.19
C LEU A 197 -9.93 6.53 -23.53
N ILE A 198 -10.32 5.31 -23.89
CA ILE A 198 -9.61 4.06 -23.61
C ILE A 198 -9.70 3.17 -24.84
N VAL A 199 -8.62 2.46 -25.14
CA VAL A 199 -8.57 1.47 -26.22
C VAL A 199 -8.42 0.08 -25.58
N TYR A 200 -9.29 -0.84 -25.99
CA TYR A 200 -9.30 -2.23 -25.51
C TYR A 200 -9.78 -3.15 -26.64
N ALA A 201 -9.04 -4.26 -26.84
CA ALA A 201 -9.23 -5.24 -27.89
C ALA A 201 -8.99 -4.75 -29.34
N GLY A 202 -8.15 -3.71 -29.51
CA GLY A 202 -7.77 -3.16 -30.82
C GLY A 202 -8.70 -2.09 -31.36
#